data_AF-A0A9E5IP10-F1
#
_entry.id   AF-A0A9E5IP10-F1
#
_cell.length_a   1.000
_cell.length_b   1.000
_cell.length_c   1.000
_cell.angle_alpha   90.00
_cell.angle_beta   90.00
_cell.angle_gamma   90.00
#
_symmetry.space_group_name_H-M   'P 1'
#
loop_
_entity.id
_entity.type
_entity.pdbx_description
1 polymer ?
#
loop_
_entity_poly.entity_id
_entity_poly.type
_entity_poly.pdbx_seq_one_letter_code
_entity_poly.pdbx_strand_id
1 'polypeptide(L)'
;MEPGHMPAPNPHTALGASVGNEQTNAHADILWVKQALRDLGRYNPQRETLPFIDRMLLEAVRAYQRDRGLRVDGLLRPGGPTEACLRVECARVPRRPLP
;
A
#
# COMPACT_ATOMS: atom_id res chain seq x y z
N MET A 1 28.54 -10.64 7.59
CA MET A 1 27.89 -10.50 6.27
C MET A 1 26.70 -11.43 6.31
N GLU A 2 25.52 -10.92 6.67
CA GLU A 2 24.32 -11.76 6.76
C GLU A 2 23.70 -11.86 5.36
N PRO A 3 23.40 -13.07 4.86
CA PRO A 3 22.80 -13.24 3.54
C PRO A 3 21.40 -12.60 3.54
N GLY A 4 21.14 -11.78 2.52
CA GLY A 4 19.90 -11.02 2.35
C GLY A 4 18.67 -11.88 2.57
N HIS A 5 18.11 -11.78 3.77
CA HIS A 5 16.80 -12.30 4.13
C HIS A 5 15.82 -11.53 3.25
N MET A 6 15.44 -12.09 2.10
CA MET A 6 14.22 -11.71 1.42
C MET A 6 13.11 -12.11 2.38
N PRO A 7 12.46 -11.16 3.10
CA PRO A 7 11.32 -11.58 3.90
C PRO A 7 10.29 -12.15 2.92
N ALA A 8 9.80 -13.35 3.21
CA ALA A 8 8.55 -13.85 2.66
C ALA A 8 7.49 -12.73 2.75
N PRO A 9 6.41 -12.75 1.93
CA PRO A 9 5.30 -11.82 2.11
C PRO A 9 4.62 -12.12 3.46
N ASN A 10 5.21 -11.63 4.54
CA ASN A 10 4.57 -11.53 5.83
C ASN A 10 3.36 -10.63 5.61
N PRO A 11 2.18 -10.99 6.14
CA PRO A 11 1.05 -10.08 6.19
C PRO A 11 1.37 -8.99 7.22
N HIS A 12 2.32 -8.11 6.92
CA HIS A 12 2.50 -6.90 7.68
C HIS A 12 1.16 -6.20 7.58
N THR A 13 0.41 -6.20 8.67
CA THR A 13 -0.91 -5.57 8.69
C THR A 13 -0.73 -4.05 8.75
N ALA A 14 0.50 -3.53 8.62
CA ALA A 14 0.94 -2.16 8.79
C ALA A 14 2.21 -1.90 7.96
N LEU A 15 2.59 -0.63 7.77
CA LEU A 15 3.81 -0.25 7.07
C LEU A 15 5.03 -0.38 8.00
N GLY A 16 6.14 -0.90 7.49
CA GLY A 16 7.44 -0.87 8.15
C GLY A 16 8.23 0.41 7.84
N ALA A 17 8.13 0.90 6.61
CA ALA A 17 8.75 2.14 6.15
C ALA A 17 7.74 3.01 5.38
N SER A 18 8.11 4.28 5.19
CA SER A 18 7.25 5.19 4.42
C SER A 18 7.26 4.84 2.93
N VAL A 19 6.10 4.98 2.29
CA VAL A 19 5.85 4.72 0.87
C VAL A 19 5.41 6.01 0.20
N GLY A 20 6.02 6.37 -0.92
CA GLY A 20 5.71 7.61 -1.65
C GLY A 20 6.93 8.19 -2.36
N ASN A 21 6.77 9.35 -3.00
CA ASN A 21 7.90 10.00 -3.68
C ASN A 21 9.04 10.29 -2.69
N GLU A 22 10.27 9.97 -3.07
CA GLU A 22 11.49 10.23 -2.26
C GLU A 22 11.54 9.53 -0.89
N GLN A 23 10.72 8.50 -0.67
CA GLN A 23 10.73 7.70 0.55
C GLN A 23 11.53 6.40 0.39
N THR A 24 11.73 5.67 1.51
CA THR A 24 12.40 4.36 1.56
C THR A 24 11.82 3.37 0.58
N ASN A 25 10.48 3.37 0.40
CA ASN A 25 9.83 2.57 -0.64
C ASN A 25 10.22 1.08 -0.56
N ALA A 26 10.18 0.51 0.64
CA ALA A 26 10.51 -0.88 0.83
C ALA A 26 9.56 -1.77 0.01
N HIS A 27 10.10 -2.77 -0.66
CA HIS A 27 9.34 -3.63 -1.57
C HIS A 27 8.10 -4.25 -0.91
N ALA A 28 8.24 -4.74 0.33
CA ALA A 28 7.14 -5.33 1.09
C ALA A 28 6.01 -4.33 1.36
N ASP A 29 6.35 -3.09 1.69
CA ASP A 29 5.38 -2.02 1.95
C ASP A 29 4.65 -1.60 0.66
N ILE A 30 5.38 -1.47 -0.45
CA ILE A 30 4.77 -1.16 -1.75
C ILE A 30 3.75 -2.23 -2.14
N LEU A 31 4.14 -3.51 -2.04
CA LEU A 31 3.24 -4.63 -2.35
C LEU A 31 2.01 -4.63 -1.44
N TRP A 32 2.20 -4.33 -0.15
CA TRP A 32 1.10 -4.22 0.79
C TRP A 32 0.13 -3.10 0.41
N VAL A 33 0.62 -1.89 0.09
CA VAL A 33 -0.23 -0.75 -0.30
C VAL A 33 -0.99 -1.06 -1.59
N LYS A 34 -0.32 -1.62 -2.59
CA LYS A 34 -0.95 -2.04 -3.85
C LYS A 34 -2.06 -3.06 -3.59
N GLN A 35 -1.79 -4.04 -2.73
CA GLN A 35 -2.77 -5.07 -2.39
C GLN A 35 -3.96 -4.52 -1.59
N ALA A 36 -3.73 -3.62 -0.65
CA ALA A 36 -4.78 -2.96 0.13
C ALA A 36 -5.69 -2.11 -0.77
N LEU A 37 -5.11 -1.29 -1.65
CA LEU A 37 -5.89 -0.50 -2.60
C LEU A 37 -6.65 -1.37 -3.60
N ARG A 38 -6.09 -2.53 -3.98
CA ARG A 38 -6.76 -3.50 -4.85
C ARG A 38 -7.96 -4.16 -4.17
N ASP A 39 -7.82 -4.55 -2.91
CA ASP A 39 -8.90 -5.12 -2.11
C ASP A 39 -10.08 -4.12 -1.96
N LEU A 40 -9.77 -2.83 -1.85
CA LEU A 40 -10.75 -1.75 -1.87
C LEU A 40 -11.31 -1.41 -3.27
N GLY A 41 -10.88 -2.10 -4.32
CA GLY A 41 -11.28 -1.83 -5.72
C GLY A 41 -10.76 -0.51 -6.29
N ARG A 42 -9.78 0.12 -5.64
CA ARG A 42 -9.20 1.43 -6.00
C ARG A 42 -7.90 1.31 -6.81
N TYR A 43 -7.31 0.11 -6.88
CA TYR A 43 -6.10 -0.17 -7.67
C TYR A 43 -6.28 -1.48 -8.45
N ASN A 44 -6.36 -1.39 -9.76
CA ASN A 44 -6.46 -2.56 -10.64
C ASN A 44 -5.29 -2.56 -11.62
N PRO A 45 -4.18 -3.24 -11.28
CA PRO A 45 -3.04 -3.27 -12.18
C PRO A 45 -3.41 -4.15 -13.37
N GLN A 46 -3.23 -3.62 -14.59
CA GLN A 46 -3.41 -4.41 -15.82
C GLN A 46 -2.33 -5.49 -16.00
N ARG A 47 -1.29 -5.49 -15.15
CA ARG A 47 -0.13 -6.39 -15.17
C ARG A 47 0.17 -6.88 -13.75
N GLU A 48 1.16 -7.76 -13.64
CA GLU A 48 1.67 -8.25 -12.36
C GLU A 48 2.03 -7.08 -11.40
N THR A 49 1.75 -7.28 -10.12
CA THR A 49 2.00 -6.27 -9.08
C THR A 49 3.50 -6.23 -8.77
N LEU A 50 4.22 -5.31 -9.42
CA LEU A 50 5.64 -5.12 -9.18
C LEU A 50 5.90 -4.37 -7.87
N PRO A 51 7.02 -4.65 -7.16
CA PRO A 51 7.36 -4.01 -5.89
C PRO A 51 7.97 -2.61 -6.05
N PHE A 52 7.52 -1.83 -7.03
CA PHE A 52 8.01 -0.47 -7.31
C PHE A 52 6.89 0.56 -7.21
N ILE A 53 7.26 1.80 -6.86
CA ILE A 53 6.34 2.93 -6.97
C ILE A 53 6.12 3.23 -8.45
N ASP A 54 4.87 3.26 -8.85
CA ASP A 54 4.45 3.68 -10.19
C ASP A 54 3.47 4.86 -10.09
N ARG A 55 3.35 5.62 -11.17
CA ARG A 55 2.44 6.78 -11.23
C ARG A 55 1.01 6.41 -10.82
N MET A 56 0.52 5.26 -11.29
CA MET A 56 -0.80 4.75 -10.96
C MET A 56 -0.99 4.51 -9.46
N LEU A 57 0.02 3.96 -8.78
CA LEU A 57 -0.02 3.79 -7.32
C LEU A 57 -0.10 5.15 -6.63
N LEU A 58 0.75 6.11 -7.00
CA LEU A 58 0.74 7.45 -6.40
C LEU A 58 -0.59 8.18 -6.63
N GLU A 59 -1.18 8.04 -7.81
CA GLU A 59 -2.50 8.60 -8.13
C GLU A 59 -3.60 7.92 -7.29
N ALA A 60 -3.57 6.59 -7.15
CA ALA A 60 -4.52 5.87 -6.30
C ALA A 60 -4.42 6.28 -4.83
N VAL A 61 -3.21 6.46 -4.30
CA VAL A 61 -2.98 6.94 -2.93
C VAL A 61 -3.53 8.35 -2.74
N ARG A 62 -3.22 9.27 -3.66
CA ARG A 62 -3.73 10.65 -3.59
C ARG A 62 -5.26 10.70 -3.72
N ALA A 63 -5.84 9.91 -4.62
CA ALA A 63 -7.28 9.80 -4.76
C ALA A 63 -7.93 9.26 -3.49
N TYR A 64 -7.34 8.24 -2.86
CA TYR A 64 -7.80 7.69 -1.59
C TYR A 64 -7.73 8.72 -0.46
N GLN A 65 -6.59 9.43 -0.33
CA GLN A 65 -6.44 10.49 0.66
C GLN A 65 -7.51 11.58 0.48
N ARG A 66 -7.76 12.00 -0.77
CA ARG A 66 -8.80 12.99 -1.09
C ARG A 66 -10.21 12.50 -0.73
N ASP A 67 -10.54 11.26 -1.09
CA ASP A 67 -11.83 10.61 -0.81
C ASP A 67 -12.13 10.53 0.69
N ARG A 68 -11.09 10.33 1.51
CA ARG A 68 -11.19 10.21 2.96
C ARG A 68 -10.94 11.51 3.73
N GLY A 69 -10.78 12.63 3.04
CA GLY A 69 -10.51 13.93 3.68
C GLY A 69 -9.16 14.00 4.40
N LEU A 70 -8.21 13.14 4.02
CA LEU A 70 -6.85 13.13 4.54
C LEU A 70 -5.98 14.16 3.79
N ARG A 71 -4.79 14.41 4.32
CA ARG A 71 -3.77 15.19 3.60
C ARG A 71 -3.41 14.49 2.29
N VAL A 72 -3.58 15.18 1.17
CA VAL A 72 -3.30 14.65 -0.18
C VAL A 72 -1.83 14.87 -0.54
N ASP A 73 -0.93 14.26 0.23
CA ASP A 73 0.52 14.33 0.03
C ASP A 73 1.06 13.18 -0.83
N GLY A 74 0.25 12.14 -1.08
CA GLY A 74 0.66 10.95 -1.81
C GLY A 74 1.67 10.07 -1.05
N LEU A 75 1.81 10.30 0.26
CA LEU A 75 2.71 9.57 1.14
C LEU A 75 1.91 8.69 2.10
N LEU A 76 2.42 7.50 2.36
CA LEU A 76 2.00 6.69 3.48
C LEU A 76 3.16 6.58 4.44
N ARG A 77 2.89 6.87 5.70
CA ARG A 77 3.86 6.81 6.78
C ARG A 77 3.45 5.69 7.74
N PRO A 78 4.42 4.97 8.33
CA PRO A 78 4.14 3.99 9.36
C PRO A 78 3.43 4.66 10.54
N GLY A 79 2.26 4.13 10.93
CA GLY A 79 1.38 4.71 11.95
C GLY A 79 0.67 6.00 11.52
N GLY A 80 0.78 6.40 10.26
CA GLY A 80 0.12 7.59 9.72
C GLY A 80 -1.38 7.39 9.48
N PRO A 81 -2.13 8.48 9.28
CA PRO A 81 -3.58 8.42 9.08
C PRO A 81 -3.97 7.64 7.82
N THR A 82 -3.18 7.74 6.75
CA THR A 82 -3.45 6.99 5.51
C THR A 82 -3.28 5.48 5.69
N GLU A 83 -2.26 5.03 6.42
CA GLU A 83 -2.09 3.61 6.75
C GLU A 83 -3.26 3.11 7.62
N ALA A 84 -3.57 3.84 8.69
CA ALA A 84 -4.61 3.45 9.63
C ALA A 84 -5.98 3.31 8.93
N CYS A 85 -6.34 4.26 8.06
CA CYS A 85 -7.56 4.16 7.26
C CYS A 85 -7.56 2.95 6.32
N LEU A 86 -6.45 2.69 5.61
CA LEU A 86 -6.36 1.53 4.71
C LEU A 86 -6.52 0.21 5.48
N ARG A 87 -5.91 0.10 6.66
CA ARG A 87 -6.01 -1.07 7.53
C ARG A 87 -7.43 -1.32 8.00
N VAL A 88 -8.08 -0.26 8.51
CA VAL A 88 -9.47 -0.35 8.99
C VAL A 88 -10.40 -0.75 7.85
N GLU A 89 -10.25 -0.13 6.69
CA GLU A 89 -11.11 -0.43 5.54
C GLU A 89 -10.87 -1.84 4.97
N CYS A 90 -9.61 -2.27 4.83
CA CYS A 90 -9.29 -3.62 4.38
C CYS A 90 -9.74 -4.69 5.40
N ALA A 91 -9.76 -4.38 6.70
CA ALA A 91 -10.34 -5.28 7.70
C ALA A 91 -11.88 -5.35 7.61
N ARG A 92 -12.53 -4.31 7.07
CA ARG A 92 -14.00 -4.25 6.89
C ARG A 92 -14.47 -4.89 5.59
N VAL A 93 -13.64 -4.90 4.56
CA VAL A 93 -13.93 -5.59 3.30
C VAL A 93 -13.60 -7.07 3.47
N PRO A 94 -14.57 -7.99 3.39
CA PRO A 94 -14.25 -9.40 3.37
C PRO A 94 -13.42 -9.67 2.12
N ARG A 95 -12.16 -10.08 2.30
CA ARG A 95 -11.24 -10.39 1.20
C ARG A 95 -11.93 -11.33 0.24
N ARG A 96 -12.36 -10.81 -0.91
CA ARG A 96 -13.02 -11.64 -1.92
C ARG A 96 -11.93 -12.54 -2.50
N PRO A 97 -12.05 -13.88 -2.38
CA PRO A 97 -11.11 -14.75 -3.06
C PRO A 97 -11.19 -14.43 -4.55
N LEU A 98 -10.04 -14.13 -5.14
CA LEU A 98 -9.93 -14.02 -6.60
C LEU A 98 -10.37 -15.37 -7.19
N PRO A 99 -11.25 -15.40 -8.22
CA PRO A 99 -11.61 -16.63 -8.90
C PRO A 99 -10.43 -17.25 -9.64
#